data_AF-A0A166QMK1-F1
#
_entry.id   AF-A0A166QMK1-F1
#
_cell.length_a   1.000
_cell.length_b   1.000
_cell.length_c   1.000
_cell.angle_alpha   90.00
_cell.angle_beta   90.00
_cell.angle_gamma   90.00
#
_symmetry.space_group_name_H-M   'P 1'
#
loop_
_entity.id
_entity.type
_entity.pdbx_description
1 polymer ?
#
loop_
_entity_poly.entity_id
_entity_poly.type
_entity_poly.pdbx_seq_one_letter_code
_entity_poly.pdbx_strand_id
1 'polypeptide(L)'
;MTPEQLFQYANQYARKAEADGQGTKYPTFRETAQRFRVKHADIEQACEDWDQSNGYLAPAVGVRCGAAIGTFTSKGDWLVEAYA
;
A
#
# COMPACT_ATOMS: atom_id res chain seq x y z
N MET A 1 8.82 5.74 -10.34
CA MET A 1 7.40 5.65 -9.95
C MET A 1 7.01 7.02 -9.42
N THR A 2 5.86 7.58 -9.81
CA THR A 2 5.36 8.84 -9.22
C THR A 2 4.37 8.56 -8.08
N PRO A 3 4.13 9.53 -7.17
CA PRO A 3 3.09 9.41 -6.13
C PRO A 3 1.71 9.05 -6.70
N GLU A 4 1.30 9.64 -7.83
CA GLU A 4 0.02 9.32 -8.49
C GLU A 4 -0.03 7.87 -8.99
N GLN A 5 1.08 7.36 -9.54
CA GLN A 5 1.14 5.96 -9.98
C GLN A 5 1.00 5.00 -8.80
N LEU A 6 1.62 5.33 -7.66
CA LEU A 6 1.52 4.55 -6.43
C LEU A 6 0.09 4.58 -5.88
N PHE A 7 -0.52 5.76 -5.78
CA PHE A 7 -1.90 5.94 -5.33
C PHE A 7 -2.89 5.16 -6.21
N GLN A 8 -2.82 5.31 -7.53
CA GLN A 8 -3.72 4.62 -8.46
C GLN A 8 -3.58 3.10 -8.34
N TYR A 9 -2.36 2.59 -8.23
CA TYR A 9 -2.12 1.16 -8.07
C TYR A 9 -2.69 0.63 -6.75
N ALA A 10 -2.40 1.28 -5.63
CA ALA A 10 -2.89 0.85 -4.32
C ALA A 10 -4.42 0.94 -4.20
N ASN A 11 -5.03 1.99 -4.74
CA ASN A 11 -6.49 2.15 -4.77
C ASN A 11 -7.16 1.09 -5.67
N GLN A 12 -6.61 0.82 -6.86
CA GLN A 12 -7.12 -0.25 -7.74
C GLN A 12 -6.98 -1.63 -7.10
N TYR A 13 -5.89 -1.87 -6.39
CA TYR A 13 -5.66 -3.11 -5.65
C TYR A 13 -6.76 -3.33 -4.59
N ALA A 14 -7.07 -2.28 -3.82
CA ALA A 14 -8.13 -2.29 -2.81
C ALA A 14 -9.51 -2.53 -3.41
N ARG A 15 -9.87 -1.78 -4.47
CA ARG A 15 -11.16 -1.95 -5.17
C ARG A 15 -11.33 -3.35 -5.73
N LYS A 16 -10.26 -3.95 -6.26
CA LYS A 16 -10.29 -5.32 -6.77
C LYS A 16 -10.54 -6.32 -5.64
N ALA A 17 -9.84 -6.19 -4.52
CA ALA A 17 -10.05 -7.07 -3.36
C ALA A 17 -11.49 -6.99 -2.82
N GLU A 18 -12.08 -5.80 -2.82
CA GLU A 18 -13.49 -5.59 -2.46
C GLU A 18 -14.44 -6.23 -3.47
N ALA A 19 -14.19 -6.04 -4.77
CA ALA A 19 -14.98 -6.67 -5.84
C ALA A 19 -14.93 -8.20 -5.78
N ASP A 20 -13.80 -8.77 -5.38
CA ASP A 20 -13.58 -10.20 -5.19
C ASP A 20 -14.13 -10.72 -3.84
N GLY A 21 -14.79 -9.86 -3.04
CA GLY A 21 -15.41 -10.24 -1.75
C GLY A 21 -14.41 -10.51 -0.63
N GLN A 22 -13.15 -10.07 -0.78
CA GLN A 22 -12.08 -10.34 0.18
C GLN A 22 -11.90 -9.23 1.25
N GLY A 23 -12.78 -8.23 1.22
CA GLY A 23 -12.64 -6.99 1.97
C GLY A 23 -11.55 -6.07 1.40
N THR A 24 -11.39 -4.89 2.01
CA THR A 24 -10.36 -3.94 1.61
C THR A 24 -8.97 -4.48 1.93
N LYS A 25 -8.14 -4.69 0.90
CA LYS A 25 -6.74 -5.12 1.01
C LYS A 25 -5.85 -4.13 0.27
N TYR A 26 -4.63 -3.97 0.73
CA TYR A 26 -3.65 -3.08 0.11
C TYR A 26 -2.41 -3.88 -0.30
N PRO A 27 -1.66 -3.42 -1.32
CA PRO A 27 -0.43 -4.08 -1.70
C PRO A 27 0.65 -3.84 -0.65
N THR A 28 1.50 -4.84 -0.44
CA THR A 28 2.70 -4.70 0.38
C THR A 28 3.77 -3.87 -0.33
N PHE A 29 4.73 -3.35 0.43
CA PHE A 29 5.95 -2.73 -0.08
C PHE A 29 6.71 -3.67 -0.99
N ARG A 30 6.77 -4.97 -0.66
CA ARG A 30 7.41 -5.98 -1.49
C ARG A 30 6.71 -6.14 -2.84
N GLU A 31 5.38 -6.27 -2.85
CA GLU A 31 4.60 -6.37 -4.09
C GLU A 31 4.72 -5.11 -4.94
N THR A 32 4.71 -3.95 -4.32
CA THR A 32 4.87 -2.65 -4.97
C THR A 32 6.28 -2.50 -5.57
N ALA A 33 7.32 -2.84 -4.82
CA ALA A 33 8.71 -2.84 -5.27
C ALA A 33 8.91 -3.75 -6.48
N GLN A 34 8.31 -4.95 -6.47
CA GLN A 34 8.34 -5.87 -7.60
C GLN A 34 7.58 -5.32 -8.82
N ARG A 35 6.39 -4.73 -8.60
CA ARG A 35 5.53 -4.21 -9.67
C ARG A 35 6.16 -3.06 -10.44
N PHE A 36 6.83 -2.14 -9.73
CA PHE A 36 7.43 -0.94 -10.29
C PHE A 36 8.95 -1.05 -10.50
N ARG A 37 9.57 -2.14 -10.06
CA ARG A 37 11.04 -2.35 -10.07
C ARG A 37 11.78 -1.23 -9.34
N VAL A 38 11.29 -0.86 -8.15
CA VAL A 38 11.81 0.21 -7.30
C VAL A 38 12.24 -0.33 -5.94
N LYS A 39 13.00 0.45 -5.16
CA LYS A 39 13.37 0.12 -3.78
C LYS A 39 12.30 0.58 -2.80
N HIS A 40 12.31 0.05 -1.58
CA HIS A 40 11.38 0.48 -0.52
C HIS A 40 11.48 1.99 -0.24
N ALA A 41 12.69 2.56 -0.25
CA ALA A 41 12.88 4.00 -0.04
C ALA A 41 12.17 4.86 -1.09
N ASP A 42 12.07 4.40 -2.34
CA ASP A 42 11.34 5.12 -3.39
C ASP A 42 9.82 5.10 -3.15
N ILE A 43 9.33 4.06 -2.46
CA ILE A 43 7.92 3.95 -2.05
C ILE A 43 7.66 4.85 -0.84
N GLU A 44 8.55 4.85 0.16
CA GLU A 44 8.48 5.77 1.31
C GLU A 44 8.45 7.23 0.82
N GLN A 45 9.39 7.61 -0.05
CA GLN A 45 9.44 8.95 -0.64
C GLN A 45 8.17 9.30 -1.43
N ALA A 46 7.65 8.37 -2.23
CA ALA A 46 6.42 8.62 -2.99
C ALA A 46 5.18 8.81 -2.10
N CYS A 47 5.13 8.16 -0.93
CA CYS A 47 4.09 8.42 0.06
C CYS A 47 4.27 9.77 0.75
N GLU A 48 5.52 10.18 1.03
CA GLU A 48 5.82 11.49 1.64
C GLU A 48 5.53 12.66 0.68
N ASP A 49 5.83 12.47 -0.61
CA ASP A 49 5.61 13.46 -1.67
C ASP A 49 4.13 13.56 -2.11
N TRP A 50 3.24 12.76 -1.54
CA TRP A 50 1.83 12.72 -1.93
C TRP A 50 1.05 13.95 -1.47
N ASP A 51 0.35 14.59 -2.41
CA ASP A 51 -0.61 15.63 -2.11
C ASP A 51 -1.91 15.03 -1.56
N GLN A 52 -2.05 15.10 -0.23
CA GLN A 52 -3.21 14.57 0.51
C GLN A 52 -4.55 15.23 0.12
N SER A 53 -4.55 16.33 -0.66
CA SER A 53 -5.79 16.89 -1.21
C SER A 53 -6.43 16.00 -2.30
N ASN A 54 -5.66 15.09 -2.91
CA ASN A 54 -6.12 14.16 -3.94
C ASN A 54 -6.53 12.78 -3.40
N GLY A 55 -6.65 12.64 -2.09
CA GLY A 55 -6.94 11.40 -1.39
C GLY A 55 -5.87 11.06 -0.38
N TYR A 56 -6.05 9.95 0.33
CA TYR A 56 -5.07 9.46 1.30
C TYR A 56 -4.05 8.53 0.64
N LEU A 57 -2.76 8.73 0.94
CA LEU A 57 -1.69 7.78 0.63
C LEU A 57 -0.70 7.78 1.79
N ALA A 58 -0.43 6.61 2.37
CA ALA A 58 0.59 6.48 3.41
C ALA A 58 1.07 5.01 3.56
N PRO A 59 2.29 4.79 4.06
CA PRO A 59 2.70 3.48 4.53
C PRO A 59 1.92 3.10 5.79
N ALA A 60 1.33 1.92 5.82
CA ALA A 60 0.70 1.37 7.01
C ALA A 60 1.47 0.17 7.55
N VAL A 61 1.75 0.23 8.84
CA VAL A 61 2.38 -0.86 9.60
C VAL A 61 1.25 -1.61 10.30
N GLY A 62 0.65 -2.60 9.63
CA GLY A 62 -0.53 -3.29 10.15
C GLY A 62 -0.84 -4.59 9.41
N VAL A 63 -1.20 -5.65 10.15
CA VAL A 63 -1.98 -6.77 9.60
C VAL A 63 -3.41 -6.56 10.08
N ARG A 64 -4.40 -6.50 9.18
CA ARG A 64 -5.79 -6.81 9.57
C ARG A 64 -5.90 -8.33 9.65
N CYS A 65 -5.76 -8.88 10.85
CA CYS A 65 -6.04 -10.29 11.11
C CYS A 65 -7.18 -10.39 12.12
N GLY A 66 -8.29 -11.00 11.72
CA GLY A 66 -9.51 -11.11 12.53
C GLY A 66 -9.38 -11.92 13.83
N ALA A 67 -8.21 -12.48 14.17
CA ALA A 67 -8.01 -13.20 15.43
C ALA A 67 -6.54 -13.44 15.87
N ALA A 68 -5.50 -12.86 15.24
CA ALA A 68 -4.11 -13.15 15.62
C ALA A 68 -3.17 -11.95 15.51
N ILE A 69 -2.26 -11.82 16.49
CA ILE A 69 -1.20 -10.80 16.53
C ILE A 69 -0.07 -11.26 15.60
N GLY A 70 -0.02 -10.69 14.39
CA GLY A 70 1.12 -10.85 13.50
C GLY A 70 2.26 -9.92 13.93
N THR A 71 3.39 -10.47 14.35
CA THR A 71 4.62 -9.71 14.62
C THR A 71 5.36 -9.42 13.32
N PHE A 72 5.60 -8.14 13.01
CA PHE A 72 6.42 -7.71 11.87
C PHE A 72 7.87 -8.16 12.06
N THR A 73 8.46 -8.73 11.02
CA THR A 73 9.90 -9.01 10.99
C THR A 73 10.64 -8.16 9.94
N SER A 74 9.95 -7.53 8.96
CA SER A 74 10.62 -6.74 7.91
C SER A 74 9.81 -5.57 7.33
N LYS A 75 10.49 -4.51 6.86
CA LYS A 75 9.89 -3.36 6.11
C LYS A 75 9.13 -3.78 4.84
N GLY A 76 9.43 -4.95 4.28
CA GLY A 76 8.74 -5.44 3.07
C GLY A 76 7.28 -5.83 3.31
N ASP A 77 6.90 -6.01 4.58
CA ASP A 77 5.54 -6.42 4.98
C ASP A 77 4.66 -5.20 5.30
N TRP A 78 5.17 -3.98 5.16
CA TRP A 78 4.38 -2.75 5.24
C TRP A 78 3.40 -2.68 4.08
N LEU A 79 2.21 -2.13 4.33
CA LEU A 79 1.19 -1.91 3.30
C LEU A 79 1.30 -0.50 2.73
N VAL A 80 0.87 -0.33 1.48
CA VAL A 80 0.64 0.98 0.86
C VAL A 80 -0.85 1.24 0.88
N GLU A 81 -1.34 1.98 1.87
CA GLU A 81 -2.76 2.33 1.97
C GLU A 81 -3.09 3.51 1.07
N ALA A 82 -4.14 3.39 0.27
CA ALA A 82 -4.62 4.47 -0.59
C ALA A 82 -6.13 4.46 -0.75
N TYR A 83 -6.79 5.58 -0.49
CA TYR A 83 -8.23 5.76 -0.77
C TYR A 83 -8.53 7.19 -1.22
N ALA A 84 -9.40 7.29 -2.23
CA ALA A 84 -9.88 8.55 -2.81
C ALA A 84 -11.10 9.07 -2.07
#